data_AF-A0A167A4U7-F1
#
_entry.id   AF-A0A167A4U7-F1
#
_cell.length_a   1.000
_cell.length_b   1.000
_cell.length_c   1.000
_cell.angle_alpha   90.00
_cell.angle_beta   90.00
_cell.angle_gamma   90.00
#
_symmetry.space_group_name_H-M   'P 1'
#
loop_
_entity.id
_entity.type
_entity.pdbx_description
1 polymer ?
#
loop_
_entity_poly.entity_id
_entity_poly.type
_entity_poly.pdbx_seq_one_letter_code
_entity_poly.pdbx_strand_id
1 'polypeptide(L)'
;MTNIKIYPRDYADLSIYENVFQMVLRDRQRYIGRALSQLSELGAYATLDSIASSVNVIALTNYQHFRFFNNNEQLLLLISNLRLLCDIYRNAQAGRNLPSGDTLNVRVFETDIQLTGRPVSNWIDRNELCDQLSLAIIMRDQACINTLFSYTTDSVAEIYKDSYSRGAQEAYLEYVYTAMDEEIDHQAIHNKNMPIMDELLEGDYRFQLSLWRALGQLNQDKDLDAFEQAVIESFQAQSHIQKNDRELKDHMLPVMLLAPVCIAHDKYGYVPQHQNDYLPKWLLSGKFEKGIAEAK
;
A
#
# COMPACT_ATOMS: atom_id res chain seq x y z
N MET A 1 -24.49 14.99 6.57
CA MET A 1 -23.49 13.94 6.81
C MET A 1 -23.17 13.31 5.47
N THR A 2 -21.96 13.53 4.94
CA THR A 2 -21.53 12.95 3.66
C THR A 2 -21.33 11.44 3.84
N ASN A 3 -21.86 10.63 2.92
CA ASN A 3 -21.71 9.17 2.94
C ASN A 3 -20.94 8.74 1.69
N ILE A 4 -19.69 8.36 1.88
CA ILE A 4 -18.81 7.89 0.82
C ILE A 4 -18.88 6.38 0.75
N LYS A 5 -19.44 5.87 -0.34
CA LYS A 5 -19.76 4.46 -0.50
C LYS A 5 -18.75 3.74 -1.38
N ILE A 6 -18.51 2.49 -1.01
CA ILE A 6 -17.98 1.49 -1.94
C ILE A 6 -19.15 1.00 -2.79
N TYR A 7 -18.95 0.89 -4.09
CA TYR A 7 -19.91 0.28 -5.02
C TYR A 7 -19.48 -1.16 -5.27
N PRO A 8 -19.83 -2.12 -4.37
CA PRO A 8 -19.57 -3.52 -4.65
C PRO A 8 -20.33 -3.91 -5.92
N ARG A 9 -19.83 -4.91 -6.64
CA ARG A 9 -20.62 -5.54 -7.69
C ARG A 9 -21.92 -6.07 -7.08
N ASP A 10 -23.04 -5.83 -7.77
CA ASP A 10 -24.35 -6.37 -7.42
C ASP A 10 -24.43 -7.85 -7.76
N TYR A 11 -24.92 -8.63 -6.81
CA TYR A 11 -24.65 -10.06 -6.79
C TYR A 11 -25.83 -10.83 -6.21
N ALA A 12 -26.49 -11.61 -7.09
CA ALA A 12 -27.81 -12.20 -6.82
C ALA A 12 -27.83 -13.45 -5.90
N ASP A 13 -26.69 -14.12 -5.69
CA ASP A 13 -26.62 -15.37 -4.90
C ASP A 13 -25.37 -15.42 -4.01
N LEU A 14 -25.56 -15.18 -2.71
CA LEU A 14 -24.51 -15.17 -1.68
C LEU A 14 -23.72 -16.50 -1.58
N SER A 15 -24.35 -17.65 -1.87
CA SER A 15 -23.71 -18.96 -1.75
C SER A 15 -22.67 -19.22 -2.85
N ILE A 16 -22.85 -18.60 -4.02
CA ILE A 16 -21.87 -18.65 -5.11
C ILE A 16 -20.61 -17.86 -4.72
N TYR A 17 -20.73 -16.76 -3.97
CA TYR A 17 -19.57 -15.94 -3.58
C TYR A 17 -18.66 -16.62 -2.59
N GLU A 18 -19.21 -17.31 -1.60
CA GLU A 18 -18.39 -18.06 -0.66
C GLU A 18 -17.54 -19.09 -1.41
N ASN A 19 -18.13 -19.80 -2.37
CA ASN A 19 -17.41 -20.73 -3.23
C ASN A 19 -16.35 -20.04 -4.12
N VAL A 20 -16.67 -18.88 -4.71
CA VAL A 20 -15.73 -18.11 -5.54
C VAL A 20 -14.55 -17.60 -4.70
N PHE A 21 -14.77 -17.07 -3.50
CA PHE A 21 -13.70 -16.65 -2.61
C PHE A 21 -12.80 -17.83 -2.25
N GLN A 22 -13.38 -18.96 -1.86
CA GLN A 22 -12.60 -20.17 -1.56
C GLN A 22 -11.81 -20.70 -2.76
N MET A 23 -12.39 -20.64 -3.97
CA MET A 23 -11.70 -21.02 -5.20
C MET A 23 -10.50 -20.10 -5.48
N VAL A 24 -10.69 -18.78 -5.42
CA VAL A 24 -9.62 -17.80 -5.63
C VAL A 24 -8.50 -18.00 -4.60
N LEU A 25 -8.84 -18.19 -3.33
CA LEU A 25 -7.85 -18.42 -2.26
C LEU A 25 -7.01 -19.68 -2.55
N ARG A 26 -7.66 -20.81 -2.87
CA ARG A 26 -6.96 -22.06 -3.21
C ARG A 26 -6.08 -21.92 -4.44
N ASP A 27 -6.57 -21.25 -5.47
CA ASP A 27 -5.79 -21.06 -6.70
C ASP A 27 -4.56 -20.20 -6.46
N ARG A 28 -4.67 -19.11 -5.69
CA ARG A 28 -3.52 -18.27 -5.32
C ARG A 28 -2.51 -19.00 -4.43
N GLN A 29 -2.97 -19.84 -3.50
CA GLN A 29 -2.09 -20.72 -2.74
C GLN A 29 -1.34 -21.71 -3.64
N ARG A 30 -2.01 -22.29 -4.65
CA ARG A 30 -1.35 -23.15 -5.65
C ARG A 30 -0.35 -22.38 -6.51
N TYR A 31 -0.63 -21.12 -6.85
CA TYR A 31 0.31 -20.26 -7.58
C TYR A 31 1.57 -19.98 -6.75
N ILE A 32 1.43 -19.70 -5.46
CA ILE A 32 2.58 -19.54 -4.55
C ILE A 32 3.43 -20.82 -4.53
N GLY A 33 2.80 -21.98 -4.35
CA GLY A 33 3.52 -23.26 -4.36
C GLY A 33 4.26 -23.52 -5.67
N ARG A 34 3.65 -23.17 -6.82
CA ARG A 34 4.29 -23.27 -8.13
C ARG A 34 5.49 -22.32 -8.27
N ALA A 35 5.32 -21.04 -7.90
CA ALA A 35 6.40 -20.05 -7.95
C ALA A 35 7.61 -20.50 -7.11
N LEU A 36 7.37 -21.00 -5.89
CA LEU A 36 8.42 -21.55 -5.03
C LEU A 36 9.09 -22.79 -5.64
N SER A 37 8.33 -23.70 -6.25
CA SER A 37 8.91 -24.89 -6.90
C SER A 37 9.76 -24.57 -8.14
N GLN A 38 9.54 -23.40 -8.75
CA GLN A 38 10.24 -22.92 -9.95
C GLN A 38 11.30 -21.86 -9.62
N LEU A 39 11.68 -21.71 -8.34
CA LEU A 39 12.63 -20.69 -7.87
C LEU A 39 13.94 -20.68 -8.68
N SER A 40 14.48 -21.86 -9.02
CA SER A 40 15.73 -21.96 -9.80
C SER A 40 15.58 -21.49 -11.24
N GLU A 41 14.38 -21.56 -11.81
CA GLU A 41 14.08 -21.16 -13.19
C GLU A 41 13.70 -19.67 -13.27
N LEU A 42 12.85 -19.21 -12.36
CA LEU A 42 12.37 -17.82 -12.30
C LEU A 42 13.42 -16.87 -11.72
N GLY A 43 14.25 -17.37 -10.81
CA GLY A 43 15.16 -16.57 -9.99
C GLY A 43 14.45 -15.93 -8.79
N ALA A 44 15.25 -15.51 -7.81
CA ALA A 44 14.77 -15.10 -6.49
C ALA A 44 13.79 -13.91 -6.52
N TYR A 45 14.15 -12.82 -7.21
CA TYR A 45 13.32 -11.60 -7.22
C TYR A 45 11.98 -11.81 -7.94
N ALA A 46 11.98 -12.40 -9.14
CA ALA A 46 10.74 -12.70 -9.87
C ALA A 46 9.84 -13.67 -9.09
N THR A 47 10.43 -14.59 -8.33
CA THR A 47 9.69 -15.48 -7.43
C THR A 47 9.04 -14.70 -6.29
N LEU A 48 9.79 -13.82 -5.61
CA LEU A 48 9.25 -12.95 -4.57
C LEU A 48 8.12 -12.05 -5.08
N ASP A 49 8.29 -11.44 -6.26
CA ASP A 49 7.28 -10.56 -6.87
C ASP A 49 5.99 -11.35 -7.20
N SER A 50 6.13 -12.56 -7.74
CA SER A 50 4.99 -13.46 -8.03
C SER A 50 4.25 -13.90 -6.77
N ILE A 51 4.99 -14.17 -5.70
CA ILE A 51 4.43 -14.50 -4.38
C ILE A 51 3.71 -13.29 -3.80
N ALA A 52 4.35 -12.12 -3.78
CA ALA A 52 3.76 -10.88 -3.26
C ALA A 52 2.44 -10.56 -3.96
N SER A 53 2.40 -10.64 -5.30
CA SER A 53 1.18 -10.47 -6.09
C SER A 53 0.07 -11.44 -5.66
N SER A 54 0.42 -12.73 -5.45
CA SER A 54 -0.55 -13.73 -5.03
C SER A 54 -1.06 -13.52 -3.60
N VAL A 55 -0.17 -13.15 -2.67
CA VAL A 55 -0.54 -12.84 -1.29
C VAL A 55 -1.40 -11.57 -1.22
N ASN A 56 -1.16 -10.57 -2.07
CA ASN A 56 -2.01 -9.38 -2.16
C ASN A 56 -3.44 -9.76 -2.57
N VAL A 57 -3.57 -10.59 -3.61
CA VAL A 57 -4.90 -11.05 -4.05
C VAL A 57 -5.61 -11.86 -2.96
N ILE A 58 -4.88 -12.68 -2.19
CA ILE A 58 -5.42 -13.40 -1.04
C ILE A 58 -5.92 -12.41 0.02
N ALA A 59 -5.10 -11.42 0.38
CA ALA A 59 -5.46 -10.38 1.34
C ALA A 59 -6.74 -9.66 0.93
N LEU A 60 -6.80 -9.11 -0.29
CA LEU A 60 -7.99 -8.40 -0.81
C LEU A 60 -9.22 -9.31 -0.87
N THR A 61 -9.06 -10.59 -1.19
CA THR A 61 -10.16 -11.56 -1.20
C THR A 61 -10.69 -11.82 0.21
N ASN A 62 -9.81 -11.93 1.22
CA ASN A 62 -10.21 -12.04 2.62
C ASN A 62 -10.90 -10.76 3.12
N TYR A 63 -10.45 -9.58 2.69
CA TYR A 63 -11.13 -8.33 2.99
C TYR A 63 -12.54 -8.27 2.40
N GLN A 64 -12.68 -8.68 1.14
CA GLN A 64 -13.99 -8.82 0.48
C GLN A 64 -14.90 -9.76 1.27
N HIS A 65 -14.40 -10.95 1.62
CA HIS A 65 -15.14 -11.92 2.42
C HIS A 65 -15.58 -11.30 3.76
N PHE A 66 -14.67 -10.69 4.52
CA PHE A 66 -14.99 -9.98 5.76
C PHE A 66 -16.09 -8.93 5.54
N ARG A 67 -16.01 -8.12 4.49
CA ARG A 67 -17.00 -7.07 4.19
C ARG A 67 -18.37 -7.63 3.83
N PHE A 68 -18.43 -8.72 3.06
CA PHE A 68 -19.70 -9.31 2.61
C PHE A 68 -20.39 -10.11 3.71
N PHE A 69 -19.64 -10.86 4.52
CA PHE A 69 -20.19 -11.81 5.47
C PHE A 69 -19.98 -11.43 6.94
N ASN A 70 -19.31 -10.30 7.21
CA ASN A 70 -18.93 -9.83 8.54
C ASN A 70 -18.15 -10.88 9.35
N ASN A 71 -17.31 -11.68 8.68
CA ASN A 71 -16.54 -12.76 9.29
C ASN A 71 -15.17 -12.25 9.81
N ASN A 72 -15.06 -12.06 11.12
CA ASN A 72 -13.84 -11.55 11.76
C ASN A 72 -12.60 -12.44 11.58
N GLU A 73 -12.77 -13.75 11.34
CA GLU A 73 -11.62 -14.63 11.06
C GLU A 73 -10.92 -14.22 9.75
N GLN A 74 -11.70 -13.78 8.76
CA GLN A 74 -11.18 -13.31 7.49
C GLN A 74 -10.44 -11.97 7.63
N LEU A 75 -10.84 -11.13 8.59
CA LEU A 75 -10.09 -9.91 8.92
C LEU A 75 -8.72 -10.23 9.53
N LEU A 76 -8.62 -11.23 10.39
CA LEU A 76 -7.33 -11.69 10.94
C LEU A 76 -6.42 -12.27 9.85
N LEU A 77 -6.99 -13.04 8.92
CA LEU A 77 -6.26 -13.56 7.77
C LEU A 77 -5.80 -12.44 6.83
N LEU A 78 -6.65 -11.44 6.56
CA LEU A 78 -6.27 -10.23 5.82
C LEU A 78 -5.03 -9.58 6.44
N ILE A 79 -5.09 -9.23 7.73
CA ILE A 79 -4.00 -8.55 8.44
C ILE A 79 -2.71 -9.38 8.37
N SER A 80 -2.81 -10.70 8.58
CA SER A 80 -1.65 -11.60 8.50
C SER A 80 -1.01 -11.62 7.11
N ASN A 81 -1.81 -11.60 6.05
CA ASN A 81 -1.30 -11.55 4.67
C ASN A 81 -0.70 -10.19 4.31
N LEU A 82 -1.28 -9.08 4.79
CA LEU A 82 -0.69 -7.75 4.59
C LEU A 82 0.67 -7.61 5.29
N ARG A 83 0.82 -8.20 6.49
CA ARG A 83 2.13 -8.27 7.16
C ARG A 83 3.14 -9.10 6.40
N LEU A 84 2.72 -10.26 5.90
CA LEU A 84 3.58 -11.09 5.05
C LEU A 84 4.02 -10.34 3.79
N LEU A 85 3.15 -9.52 3.20
CA LEU A 85 3.51 -8.60 2.12
C LEU A 85 4.64 -7.65 2.55
N CYS A 86 4.49 -6.96 3.68
CA CYS A 86 5.53 -6.07 4.20
C CYS A 86 6.86 -6.80 4.44
N ASP A 87 6.83 -8.04 4.96
CA ASP A 87 8.03 -8.85 5.13
C ASP A 87 8.68 -9.22 3.79
N ILE A 88 7.89 -9.58 2.77
CA ILE A 88 8.40 -9.88 1.43
C ILE A 88 9.04 -8.62 0.81
N TYR A 89 8.36 -7.48 0.87
CA TYR A 89 8.86 -6.20 0.35
C TYR A 89 10.16 -5.79 1.04
N ARG A 90 10.20 -5.87 2.38
CA ARG A 90 11.40 -5.60 3.18
C ARG A 90 12.56 -6.50 2.78
N ASN A 91 12.32 -7.81 2.69
CA ASN A 91 13.36 -8.78 2.34
C ASN A 91 13.88 -8.57 0.91
N ALA A 92 12.99 -8.36 -0.05
CA ALA A 92 13.36 -8.09 -1.43
C ALA A 92 14.21 -6.82 -1.52
N GLN A 93 13.80 -5.73 -0.87
CA GLN A 93 14.57 -4.49 -0.90
C GLN A 93 15.91 -4.61 -0.16
N ALA A 94 15.96 -5.28 0.99
CA ALA A 94 17.20 -5.57 1.71
C ALA A 94 18.20 -6.34 0.82
N GLY A 95 17.71 -7.31 0.04
CA GLY A 95 18.51 -8.03 -0.94
C GLY A 95 19.04 -7.12 -2.06
N ARG A 96 18.21 -6.22 -2.59
CA ARG A 96 18.60 -5.28 -3.66
C ARG A 96 19.70 -4.31 -3.18
N ASN A 97 19.62 -3.88 -1.92
CA ASN A 97 20.57 -2.95 -1.29
C ASN A 97 21.95 -3.56 -1.01
N LEU A 98 22.12 -4.87 -1.15
CA LEU A 98 23.41 -5.51 -0.92
C LEU A 98 24.46 -5.00 -1.93
N PRO A 99 25.74 -4.89 -1.52
CA PRO A 99 26.85 -4.73 -2.45
C PRO A 99 26.85 -5.79 -3.55
N SER A 100 27.37 -5.44 -4.72
CA SER A 100 27.44 -6.37 -5.85
C SER A 100 28.25 -7.62 -5.48
N GLY A 101 27.61 -8.79 -5.60
CA GLY A 101 28.20 -10.09 -5.24
C GLY A 101 27.87 -10.59 -3.83
N ASP A 102 27.36 -9.72 -2.96
CA ASP A 102 26.92 -10.13 -1.63
C ASP A 102 25.56 -10.82 -1.68
N THR A 103 25.31 -11.69 -0.69
CA THR A 103 24.08 -12.49 -0.61
C THR A 103 23.40 -12.38 0.75
N LEU A 104 22.08 -12.47 0.74
CA LEU A 104 21.22 -12.53 1.92
C LEU A 104 20.29 -13.73 1.76
N ASN A 105 20.33 -14.67 2.70
CA ASN A 105 19.37 -15.76 2.75
C ASN A 105 18.15 -15.32 3.55
N VAL A 106 16.98 -15.39 2.93
CA VAL A 106 15.70 -15.12 3.59
C VAL A 106 14.84 -16.36 3.52
N ARG A 107 14.04 -16.60 4.56
CA ARG A 107 13.07 -17.69 4.56
C ARG A 107 11.69 -17.13 4.33
N VAL A 108 11.03 -17.57 3.25
CA VAL A 108 9.66 -17.18 2.92
C VAL A 108 8.82 -18.45 2.91
N PHE A 109 7.77 -18.49 3.73
CA PHE A 109 7.07 -19.73 4.10
C PHE A 109 8.05 -20.78 4.64
N GLU A 110 8.31 -21.84 3.87
CA GLU A 110 9.21 -22.94 4.23
C GLU A 110 10.42 -23.05 3.28
N THR A 111 10.61 -22.07 2.41
CA THR A 111 11.65 -22.09 1.38
C THR A 111 12.73 -21.04 1.69
N ASP A 112 13.98 -21.49 1.68
CA ASP A 112 15.14 -20.59 1.75
C ASP A 112 15.39 -20.00 0.36
N ILE A 113 15.41 -18.67 0.29
CA ILE A 113 15.61 -17.90 -0.93
C ILE A 113 16.89 -17.08 -0.73
N GLN A 114 17.88 -17.32 -1.59
CA GLN A 114 19.10 -16.53 -1.63
C GLN A 114 18.89 -15.29 -2.53
N LEU A 115 18.97 -14.12 -1.92
CA LEU A 115 18.95 -12.83 -2.59
C LEU A 115 20.38 -12.35 -2.81
N THR A 116 20.59 -11.64 -3.92
CA THR A 116 21.90 -11.09 -4.31
C THR A 116 21.75 -9.60 -4.57
N GLY A 117 22.79 -8.81 -4.31
CA GLY A 117 22.83 -7.39 -4.71
C GLY A 117 22.49 -7.20 -6.19
N ARG A 118 21.70 -6.16 -6.51
CA ARG A 118 21.25 -5.85 -7.88
C ARG A 118 21.58 -4.39 -8.21
N PRO A 119 21.97 -4.08 -9.46
CA PRO A 119 22.13 -2.68 -9.87
C PRO A 119 20.80 -1.94 -9.79
N VAL A 120 20.87 -0.63 -9.54
CA VAL A 120 19.72 0.29 -9.41
C VAL A 120 18.73 0.18 -10.57
N SER A 121 19.20 -0.08 -11.79
CA SER A 121 18.36 -0.24 -12.98
C SER A 121 17.36 -1.41 -12.90
N ASN A 122 17.55 -2.34 -11.95
CA ASN A 122 16.70 -3.52 -11.75
C ASN A 122 15.89 -3.44 -10.45
N TRP A 123 15.83 -2.26 -9.85
CA TRP A 123 15.00 -2.01 -8.67
C TRP A 123 13.54 -1.80 -9.10
N ILE A 124 12.61 -1.90 -8.15
CA ILE A 124 11.18 -1.67 -8.41
C ILE A 124 10.95 -0.26 -8.95
N ASP A 125 9.89 -0.09 -9.73
CA ASP A 125 9.51 1.25 -10.18
C ASP A 125 8.94 2.09 -9.02
N ARG A 126 8.82 3.39 -9.25
CA ARG A 126 8.38 4.33 -8.21
C ARG A 126 6.92 4.13 -7.81
N ASN A 127 6.03 3.70 -8.70
CA ASN A 127 4.63 3.47 -8.33
C ASN A 127 4.54 2.28 -7.38
N GLU A 128 5.21 1.19 -7.74
CA GLU A 128 5.29 0.01 -6.88
C GLU A 128 5.87 0.37 -5.52
N LEU A 129 6.90 1.20 -5.46
CA LEU A 129 7.43 1.72 -4.21
C LEU A 129 6.39 2.51 -3.40
N CYS A 130 5.67 3.44 -4.04
CA CYS A 130 4.65 4.25 -3.35
C CYS A 130 3.55 3.37 -2.73
N ASP A 131 3.13 2.32 -3.43
CA ASP A 131 2.18 1.34 -2.92
C ASP A 131 2.75 0.52 -1.75
N GLN A 132 3.98 0.02 -1.89
CA GLN A 132 4.66 -0.74 -0.82
C GLN A 132 4.86 0.10 0.45
N LEU A 133 5.29 1.35 0.31
CA LEU A 133 5.42 2.31 1.41
C LEU A 133 4.08 2.60 2.07
N SER A 134 3.04 2.88 1.26
CA SER A 134 1.69 3.11 1.76
C SER A 134 1.20 1.95 2.62
N LEU A 135 1.40 0.72 2.14
CA LEU A 135 1.02 -0.47 2.89
C LEU A 135 1.82 -0.60 4.18
N ALA A 136 3.13 -0.41 4.13
CA ALA A 136 3.99 -0.48 5.32
C ALA A 136 3.57 0.55 6.39
N ILE A 137 3.17 1.75 5.98
CA ILE A 137 2.63 2.81 6.85
C ILE A 137 1.31 2.38 7.49
N ILE A 138 0.36 1.88 6.69
CA ILE A 138 -0.92 1.37 7.19
C ILE A 138 -0.69 0.27 8.23
N MET A 139 0.21 -0.65 7.92
CA MET A 139 0.58 -1.77 8.80
C MET A 139 1.48 -1.37 9.97
N ARG A 140 1.94 -0.11 10.02
CA ARG A 140 2.85 0.43 11.05
C ARG A 140 4.15 -0.37 11.18
N ASP A 141 4.64 -0.89 10.05
CA ASP A 141 5.87 -1.68 9.98
C ASP A 141 7.09 -0.78 9.74
N GLN A 142 7.62 -0.21 10.82
CA GLN A 142 8.76 0.71 10.74
C GLN A 142 10.02 0.06 10.13
N ALA A 143 10.22 -1.25 10.30
CA ALA A 143 11.36 -1.94 9.72
C ALA A 143 11.24 -2.05 8.19
N CYS A 144 10.04 -2.34 7.70
CA CYS A 144 9.72 -2.30 6.28
C CYS A 144 9.86 -0.87 5.74
N ILE A 145 9.27 0.12 6.40
CA ILE A 145 9.38 1.54 6.03
C ILE A 145 10.84 1.98 5.90
N ASN A 146 11.66 1.72 6.91
CA ASN A 146 13.09 2.10 6.91
C ASN A 146 13.88 1.39 5.80
N THR A 147 13.58 0.12 5.55
CA THR A 147 14.27 -0.66 4.51
C THR A 147 13.87 -0.21 3.12
N LEU A 148 12.59 0.12 2.93
CA LEU A 148 12.12 0.77 1.72
C LEU A 148 12.85 2.12 1.61
N PHE A 149 12.82 3.00 2.60
CA PHE A 149 13.51 4.31 2.60
C PHE A 149 15.04 4.33 2.47
N SER A 150 15.71 3.20 2.26
CA SER A 150 17.09 3.24 1.75
C SER A 150 17.23 3.92 0.37
N TYR A 151 16.10 4.33 -0.25
CA TYR A 151 16.05 5.19 -1.42
C TYR A 151 16.77 6.52 -1.23
N THR A 152 17.47 6.93 -2.28
CA THR A 152 17.45 8.33 -2.72
C THR A 152 16.57 8.42 -3.96
N THR A 153 15.96 9.57 -4.24
CA THR A 153 15.18 9.83 -5.48
C THR A 153 15.99 9.55 -6.76
N ASP A 154 17.32 9.57 -6.65
CA ASP A 154 18.30 9.22 -7.68
C ASP A 154 18.51 7.71 -7.90
N SER A 155 17.94 6.86 -7.03
CA SER A 155 18.23 5.42 -6.93
C SER A 155 17.08 4.51 -7.39
N VAL A 156 16.15 5.01 -8.20
CA VAL A 156 15.04 4.19 -8.74
C VAL A 156 15.28 3.91 -10.22
N ALA A 157 14.95 2.69 -10.66
CA ALA A 157 14.96 2.35 -12.08
C ALA A 157 14.02 3.33 -12.82
N GLU A 158 14.56 4.13 -13.76
CA GLU A 158 13.74 4.96 -14.65
C GLU A 158 12.91 4.02 -15.55
N ILE A 159 11.59 3.95 -15.34
CA ILE A 159 10.73 3.09 -16.17
C ILE A 159 9.64 3.87 -16.93
N TYR A 160 9.33 5.12 -16.59
CA TYR A 160 8.30 5.88 -17.32
C TYR A 160 8.85 7.12 -18.04
N LYS A 161 8.58 7.17 -19.36
CA LYS A 161 9.04 8.20 -20.30
C LYS A 161 8.31 9.55 -20.17
N ASP A 162 7.18 9.60 -19.47
CA ASP A 162 6.42 10.85 -19.33
C ASP A 162 6.81 11.57 -18.03
N SER A 163 7.38 12.77 -18.19
CA SER A 163 7.89 13.64 -17.11
C SER A 163 6.89 13.90 -15.98
N TYR A 164 5.60 13.87 -16.28
CA TYR A 164 4.51 14.12 -15.32
C TYR A 164 4.35 13.00 -14.29
N SER A 165 4.46 11.74 -14.71
CA SER A 165 4.41 10.59 -13.79
C SER A 165 5.59 10.59 -12.81
N ARG A 166 6.76 11.02 -13.29
CA ARG A 166 7.97 11.17 -12.50
C ARG A 166 7.83 12.24 -11.42
N GLY A 167 7.40 13.45 -11.77
CA GLY A 167 7.24 14.53 -10.80
C GLY A 167 6.22 14.20 -9.70
N ALA A 168 5.12 13.56 -10.06
CA ALA A 168 4.10 13.08 -9.11
C ALA A 168 4.65 12.06 -8.11
N GLN A 169 5.44 11.09 -8.58
CA GLN A 169 6.07 10.08 -7.74
C GLN A 169 7.17 10.67 -6.83
N GLU A 170 7.97 11.61 -7.34
CA GLU A 170 8.98 12.32 -6.55
C GLU A 170 8.31 13.14 -5.43
N ALA A 171 7.24 13.87 -5.76
CA ALA A 171 6.46 14.62 -4.77
C ALA A 171 5.84 13.70 -3.71
N TYR A 172 5.30 12.54 -4.10
CA TYR A 172 4.79 11.54 -3.15
C TYR A 172 5.88 11.14 -2.16
N LEU A 173 7.04 10.71 -2.63
CA LEU A 173 8.13 10.23 -1.77
C LEU A 173 8.62 11.31 -0.81
N GLU A 174 8.71 12.57 -1.27
CA GLU A 174 9.06 13.70 -0.43
C GLU A 174 7.99 13.99 0.64
N TYR A 175 6.71 13.87 0.31
CA TYR A 175 5.64 14.00 1.30
C TYR A 175 5.66 12.86 2.32
N VAL A 176 5.95 11.63 1.92
CA VAL A 176 6.08 10.53 2.90
C VAL A 176 7.30 10.73 3.78
N TYR A 177 8.44 11.10 3.20
CA TYR A 177 9.68 11.31 3.94
C TYR A 177 9.53 12.43 4.99
N THR A 178 8.95 13.57 4.59
CA THR A 178 8.59 14.65 5.53
C THR A 178 7.58 14.19 6.58
N ALA A 179 6.53 13.46 6.19
CA ALA A 179 5.54 12.98 7.15
C ALA A 179 6.14 12.03 8.20
N MET A 180 7.26 11.37 7.91
CA MET A 180 7.93 10.42 8.82
C MET A 180 9.05 11.05 9.65
N ASP A 181 9.65 12.15 9.20
CA ASP A 181 10.77 12.83 9.88
C ASP A 181 10.41 14.26 10.29
N GLU A 182 10.35 14.49 11.61
CA GLU A 182 9.96 15.78 12.21
C GLU A 182 11.01 16.88 12.04
N GLU A 183 12.25 16.54 11.68
CA GLU A 183 13.33 17.52 11.50
C GLU A 183 13.30 18.23 10.14
N ILE A 184 12.49 17.72 9.20
CA ILE A 184 12.45 18.24 7.84
C ILE A 184 11.53 19.46 7.75
N ASP A 185 11.95 20.48 7.00
CA ASP A 185 11.10 21.62 6.68
C ASP A 185 9.95 21.22 5.75
N HIS A 186 8.83 20.83 6.35
CA HIS A 186 7.59 20.48 5.64
C HIS A 186 7.10 21.62 4.74
N GLN A 187 7.35 22.88 5.08
CA GLN A 187 6.88 24.02 4.31
C GLN A 187 7.73 24.25 3.07
N ALA A 188 9.03 24.05 3.16
CA ALA A 188 9.91 24.06 1.99
C ALA A 188 9.52 22.97 0.98
N ILE A 189 9.27 21.74 1.45
CA ILE A 189 8.84 20.63 0.58
C ILE A 189 7.45 20.87 0.01
N HIS A 190 6.51 21.36 0.81
CA HIS A 190 5.19 21.74 0.33
C HIS A 190 5.28 22.76 -0.81
N ASN A 191 5.97 23.88 -0.60
CA ASN A 191 6.12 24.94 -1.60
C ASN A 191 6.86 24.46 -2.86
N LYS A 192 7.83 23.55 -2.71
CA LYS A 192 8.53 22.94 -3.84
C LYS A 192 7.60 22.11 -4.72
N ASN A 193 6.69 21.34 -4.12
CA ASN A 193 5.82 20.40 -4.83
C ASN A 193 4.50 21.01 -5.29
N MET A 194 4.16 22.22 -4.84
CA MET A 194 2.96 22.97 -5.27
C MET A 194 2.81 23.10 -6.80
N PRO A 195 3.84 23.48 -7.58
CA PRO A 195 3.71 23.60 -9.03
C PRO A 195 3.37 22.27 -9.72
N ILE A 196 3.92 21.15 -9.23
CA ILE A 196 3.63 19.80 -9.75
C ILE A 196 2.14 19.49 -9.58
N MET A 197 1.56 19.87 -8.43
CA MET A 197 0.14 19.67 -8.13
C MET A 197 -0.78 20.51 -9.01
N ASP A 198 -0.38 21.74 -9.32
CA ASP A 198 -1.16 22.64 -10.19
C ASP A 198 -1.11 22.21 -11.66
N GLU A 199 0.00 21.58 -12.09
CA GLU A 199 0.17 21.01 -13.43
C GLU A 199 -0.54 19.66 -13.64
N LEU A 200 -0.83 18.91 -12.55
CA LEU A 200 -1.69 17.72 -12.57
C LEU A 200 -3.15 18.15 -12.77
N LEU A 201 -3.44 18.79 -13.90
CA LEU A 201 -4.71 19.46 -14.16
C LEU A 201 -5.89 18.49 -14.14
N GLU A 202 -5.78 17.28 -14.67
CA GLU A 202 -6.80 16.22 -14.59
C GLU A 202 -6.13 14.84 -14.74
N GLY A 203 -6.19 13.98 -13.71
CA GLY A 203 -5.63 12.63 -13.78
C GLY A 203 -5.69 11.85 -12.44
N ASP A 204 -5.53 10.53 -12.51
CA ASP A 204 -5.72 9.59 -11.39
C ASP A 204 -4.78 9.83 -10.18
N TYR A 205 -3.67 10.54 -10.36
CA TYR A 205 -2.72 10.83 -9.28
C TYR A 205 -3.08 12.08 -8.46
N ARG A 206 -3.92 12.98 -9.00
CA ARG A 206 -4.19 14.28 -8.37
C ARG A 206 -4.82 14.13 -6.99
N PHE A 207 -5.81 13.24 -6.87
CA PHE A 207 -6.53 13.04 -5.62
C PHE A 207 -5.74 12.19 -4.60
N GLN A 208 -4.78 11.40 -5.06
CA GLN A 208 -3.87 10.66 -4.19
C GLN A 208 -2.87 11.61 -3.54
N LEU A 209 -2.24 12.47 -4.34
CA LEU A 209 -1.30 13.48 -3.82
C LEU A 209 -1.97 14.60 -3.04
N SER A 210 -3.23 14.95 -3.34
CA SER A 210 -3.94 16.02 -2.61
C SER A 210 -4.10 15.71 -1.13
N LEU A 211 -4.26 14.44 -0.76
CA LEU A 211 -4.40 14.04 0.63
C LEU A 211 -3.05 14.06 1.38
N TRP A 212 -1.96 13.70 0.71
CA TRP A 212 -0.60 13.88 1.22
C TRP A 212 -0.24 15.35 1.43
N ARG A 213 -0.66 16.21 0.50
CA ARG A 213 -0.56 17.66 0.64
C ARG A 213 -1.34 18.16 1.87
N ALA A 214 -2.59 17.71 2.03
CA ALA A 214 -3.42 18.10 3.16
C ALA A 214 -2.82 17.65 4.50
N LEU A 215 -2.18 16.47 4.54
CA LEU A 215 -1.41 16.04 5.72
C LEU A 215 -0.24 16.99 6.02
N GLY A 216 0.47 17.44 4.99
CA GLY A 216 1.53 18.45 5.13
C GLY A 216 1.01 19.77 5.69
N GLN A 217 -0.18 20.23 5.25
CA GLN A 217 -0.84 21.43 5.77
C GLN A 217 -1.34 21.23 7.21
N LEU A 218 -1.90 20.06 7.52
CA LEU A 218 -2.30 19.70 8.89
C LEU A 218 -1.13 19.80 9.85
N ASN A 219 0.10 19.45 9.42
CA ASN A 219 1.27 19.61 10.26
C ASN A 219 1.53 21.07 10.66
N GLN A 220 1.19 22.02 9.80
CA GLN A 220 1.47 23.45 10.00
C GLN A 220 0.34 24.13 10.77
N ASP A 221 -0.88 24.02 10.23
CA ASP A 221 -2.03 24.81 10.67
C ASP A 221 -2.78 24.12 11.80
N LYS A 222 -2.52 22.81 12.01
CA LYS A 222 -3.24 21.93 12.95
C LYS A 222 -4.76 21.93 12.71
N ASP A 223 -5.19 22.27 11.49
CA ASP A 223 -6.59 22.34 11.09
C ASP A 223 -7.10 20.96 10.67
N LEU A 224 -7.72 20.26 11.63
CA LEU A 224 -8.33 18.95 11.41
C LEU A 224 -9.59 19.02 10.53
N ASP A 225 -10.29 20.15 10.50
CA ASP A 225 -11.51 20.31 9.70
C ASP A 225 -11.15 20.47 8.22
N ALA A 226 -10.11 21.23 7.91
CA ALA A 226 -9.55 21.31 6.56
C ALA A 226 -9.03 19.95 6.08
N PHE A 227 -8.35 19.19 6.97
CA PHE A 227 -7.91 17.84 6.64
C PHE A 227 -9.09 16.89 6.39
N GLU A 228 -10.13 16.92 7.21
CA GLU A 228 -11.36 16.15 7.03
C GLU A 228 -12.01 16.43 5.67
N GLN A 229 -12.06 17.70 5.24
CA GLN A 229 -12.59 18.07 3.94
C GLN A 229 -11.77 17.47 2.80
N ALA A 230 -10.43 17.46 2.90
CA ALA A 230 -9.56 16.82 1.92
C ALA A 230 -9.76 15.30 1.88
N VAL A 231 -9.95 14.64 3.03
CA VAL A 231 -10.31 13.21 3.10
C VAL A 231 -11.61 12.97 2.34
N ILE A 232 -12.65 13.79 2.57
CA ILE A 232 -13.93 13.64 1.89
C ILE A 232 -13.77 13.73 0.37
N GLU A 233 -13.06 14.76 -0.11
CA GLU A 233 -12.86 15.00 -1.55
C GLU A 233 -12.08 13.87 -2.21
N SER A 234 -10.97 13.43 -1.61
CA SER A 234 -10.13 12.35 -2.17
C SER A 234 -10.87 11.01 -2.22
N PHE A 235 -11.62 10.64 -1.17
CA PHE A 235 -12.38 9.39 -1.18
C PHE A 235 -13.66 9.46 -2.02
N GLN A 236 -14.25 10.64 -2.24
CA GLN A 236 -15.32 10.83 -3.22
C GLN A 236 -14.81 10.62 -4.65
N ALA A 237 -13.63 11.14 -4.98
CA ALA A 237 -12.99 10.90 -6.27
C ALA A 237 -12.72 9.39 -6.46
N GLN A 238 -12.17 8.72 -5.45
CA GLN A 238 -11.98 7.27 -5.46
C GLN A 238 -13.29 6.50 -5.67
N SER A 239 -14.35 6.91 -4.97
CA SER A 239 -15.69 6.34 -5.12
C SER A 239 -16.24 6.51 -6.54
N HIS A 240 -15.98 7.66 -7.18
CA HIS A 240 -16.39 7.90 -8.55
C HIS A 240 -15.64 7.00 -9.55
N ILE A 241 -14.32 6.83 -9.37
CA ILE A 241 -13.50 5.93 -10.19
C ILE A 241 -14.01 4.50 -10.09
N GLN A 242 -14.16 3.97 -8.86
CA GLN A 242 -14.67 2.62 -8.65
C GLN A 242 -16.06 2.41 -9.26
N LYS A 243 -16.93 3.43 -9.22
CA LYS A 243 -18.27 3.32 -9.81
C LYS A 243 -18.20 3.04 -11.32
N ASN A 244 -17.21 3.62 -11.98
CA ASN A 244 -16.98 3.49 -13.43
C ASN A 244 -16.11 2.27 -13.78
N ASP A 245 -15.27 1.81 -12.84
CA ASP A 245 -14.43 0.61 -12.98
C ASP A 245 -14.85 -0.48 -11.98
N ARG A 246 -15.75 -1.35 -12.43
CA ARG A 246 -16.28 -2.45 -11.61
C ARG A 246 -15.36 -3.68 -11.59
N GLU A 247 -14.22 -3.68 -12.27
CA GLU A 247 -13.40 -4.89 -12.45
C GLU A 247 -12.21 -4.97 -11.49
N LEU A 248 -11.77 -3.85 -10.92
CA LEU A 248 -10.57 -3.79 -10.10
C LEU A 248 -10.82 -4.05 -8.60
N LYS A 249 -10.11 -5.05 -8.05
CA LYS A 249 -10.11 -5.38 -6.62
C LYS A 249 -9.39 -4.32 -5.77
N ASP A 250 -8.45 -3.61 -6.38
CA ASP A 250 -7.54 -2.68 -5.71
C ASP A 250 -8.24 -1.42 -5.22
N HIS A 251 -9.43 -1.14 -5.75
CA HIS A 251 -10.24 -0.01 -5.29
C HIS A 251 -10.74 -0.17 -3.85
N MET A 252 -10.86 -1.40 -3.31
CA MET A 252 -11.49 -1.60 -2.00
C MET A 252 -10.60 -1.19 -0.82
N LEU A 253 -9.28 -1.19 -1.01
CA LEU A 253 -8.28 -0.73 -0.03
C LEU A 253 -7.26 0.16 -0.76
N PRO A 254 -7.61 1.44 -1.04
CA PRO A 254 -6.73 2.35 -1.77
C PRO A 254 -5.57 2.80 -0.87
N VAL A 255 -4.51 2.00 -0.78
CA VAL A 255 -3.44 2.16 0.23
C VAL A 255 -2.82 3.55 0.23
N MET A 256 -2.62 4.15 -0.95
CA MET A 256 -2.06 5.50 -1.09
C MET A 256 -2.93 6.60 -0.49
N LEU A 257 -4.25 6.39 -0.39
CA LEU A 257 -5.18 7.29 0.31
C LEU A 257 -5.31 6.97 1.80
N LEU A 258 -5.20 5.69 2.15
CA LEU A 258 -5.34 5.25 3.54
C LEU A 258 -4.12 5.62 4.40
N ALA A 259 -2.92 5.57 3.83
CA ALA A 259 -1.66 5.87 4.51
C ALA A 259 -1.61 7.27 5.15
N PRO A 260 -1.90 8.39 4.46
CA PRO A 260 -1.87 9.72 5.08
C PRO A 260 -2.93 9.88 6.18
N VAL A 261 -4.07 9.18 6.08
CA VAL A 261 -5.08 9.16 7.15
C VAL A 261 -4.57 8.44 8.39
N CYS A 262 -3.86 7.32 8.22
CA CYS A 262 -3.26 6.59 9.33
C CYS A 262 -2.21 7.46 10.05
N ILE A 263 -1.36 8.19 9.31
CA ILE A 263 -0.42 9.14 9.88
C ILE A 263 -1.17 10.25 10.63
N ALA A 264 -2.23 10.82 10.03
CA ALA A 264 -3.00 11.89 10.65
C ALA A 264 -3.61 11.46 11.98
N HIS A 265 -4.16 10.24 12.01
CA HIS A 265 -4.71 9.63 13.22
C HIS A 265 -3.62 9.45 14.28
N ASP A 266 -2.49 8.85 13.91
CA ASP A 266 -1.44 8.48 14.87
C ASP A 266 -0.67 9.70 15.41
N LYS A 267 -0.43 10.73 14.58
CA LYS A 267 0.35 11.92 14.96
C LYS A 267 -0.50 13.08 15.49
N TYR A 268 -1.70 13.28 14.96
CA TYR A 268 -2.52 14.47 15.27
C TYR A 268 -3.86 14.13 15.93
N GLY A 269 -4.13 12.85 16.20
CA GLY A 269 -5.38 12.42 16.83
C GLY A 269 -6.61 12.57 15.93
N TYR A 270 -6.41 12.61 14.61
CA TYR A 270 -7.52 12.71 13.64
C TYR A 270 -8.47 11.51 13.76
N VAL A 271 -9.77 11.80 13.87
CA VAL A 271 -10.85 10.80 13.85
C VAL A 271 -11.87 11.22 12.79
N PRO A 272 -12.20 10.36 11.80
CA PRO A 272 -13.18 10.70 10.78
C PRO A 272 -14.54 11.07 11.39
N GLN A 273 -15.13 12.18 10.94
CA GLN A 273 -16.46 12.63 11.36
C GLN A 273 -17.56 12.23 10.35
N HIS A 274 -17.18 11.93 9.11
CA HIS A 274 -18.06 11.41 8.07
C HIS A 274 -18.07 9.87 8.00
N GLN A 275 -19.13 9.32 7.39
CA GLN A 275 -19.18 7.90 7.07
C GLN A 275 -18.40 7.65 5.77
N ASN A 276 -17.36 6.81 5.85
CA ASN A 276 -16.54 6.43 4.71
C ASN A 276 -16.32 4.92 4.70
N ASP A 277 -16.90 4.25 3.71
CA ASP A 277 -16.78 2.81 3.55
C ASP A 277 -15.34 2.36 3.24
N TYR A 278 -14.47 3.23 2.74
CA TYR A 278 -13.06 2.91 2.49
C TYR A 278 -12.18 2.98 3.74
N LEU A 279 -12.64 3.64 4.82
CA LEU A 279 -11.91 3.82 6.08
C LEU A 279 -12.51 2.94 7.20
N PRO A 280 -12.37 1.60 7.15
CA PRO A 280 -12.86 0.76 8.22
C PRO A 280 -12.10 1.04 9.53
N LYS A 281 -12.84 1.06 10.66
CA LYS A 281 -12.30 1.41 11.99
C LYS A 281 -11.04 0.63 12.39
N TRP A 282 -10.94 -0.63 11.98
CA TRP A 282 -9.80 -1.48 12.33
C TRP A 282 -8.45 -0.95 11.78
N LEU A 283 -8.46 -0.15 10.70
CA LEU A 283 -7.24 0.48 10.16
C LEU A 283 -6.68 1.56 11.10
N LEU A 284 -7.56 2.28 11.80
CA LEU A 284 -7.19 3.37 12.69
C LEU A 284 -6.91 2.87 14.11
N SER A 285 -7.66 1.88 14.58
CA SER A 285 -7.52 1.33 15.93
C SER A 285 -6.56 0.13 16.04
N GLY A 286 -5.99 -0.32 14.92
CA GLY A 286 -5.25 -1.57 14.84
C GLY A 286 -3.83 -1.46 15.41
N LYS A 287 -3.55 -2.23 16.48
CA LYS A 287 -2.18 -2.60 16.84
C LYS A 287 -1.82 -3.86 16.06
N PHE A 288 -1.24 -3.69 14.88
CA PHE A 288 -0.91 -4.79 13.97
C PHE A 288 0.29 -5.63 14.42
N GLU A 289 0.71 -5.51 15.68
CA GLU A 289 1.93 -6.08 16.27
C GLU A 289 1.94 -7.61 16.35
N LYS A 290 0.80 -8.31 16.25
CA LYS A 290 0.77 -9.79 16.29
C LYS A 290 0.22 -10.45 15.02
N GLY A 291 1.07 -11.24 14.37
CA GLY A 291 0.82 -12.04 13.18
C GLY A 291 2.16 -12.68 12.79
N ILE A 292 2.30 -13.99 13.05
CA ILE A 292 3.43 -14.93 12.80
C ILE A 292 4.00 -15.64 14.07
N ALA A 293 3.56 -15.30 15.27
CA ALA A 293 3.73 -16.19 16.44
C ALA A 293 2.40 -16.14 17.23
N GLU A 294 1.59 -17.18 17.36
CA GLU A 294 1.91 -18.55 17.77
C GLU A 294 0.97 -19.54 17.05
N ALA A 295 1.51 -20.38 16.18
CA ALA A 295 0.91 -21.68 15.89
C ALA A 295 1.57 -22.69 16.83
N LYS A 296 0.96 -22.90 18.00
CA LYS A 296 1.10 -24.10 18.81
C LYS A 296 -0.27 -24.47 19.36
#